data_AF-A0A2W0EK93-F1
#
_entry.id   AF-A0A2W0EK93-F1
#
_cell.length_a   1.000
_cell.length_b   1.000
_cell.length_c   1.000
_cell.angle_alpha   90.00
_cell.angle_beta   90.00
_cell.angle_gamma   90.00
#
_symmetry.space_group_name_H-M   'P 1'
#
loop_
_entity.id
_entity.type
_entity.pdbx_description
1 polymer ?
#
loop_
_entity_poly.entity_id
_entity_poly.type
_entity_poly.pdbx_seq_one_letter_code
_entity_poly.pdbx_strand_id
1 'polypeptide(L)'
;MRKLCLLAVLISPLASAQVVSVEPNSLMRLPNTASTLQLERLEVADYGTLLIPSNVTEVTVGELHLGREARIAIVPGEQALALKVHRADLSEGSQITARGAPGTYQKAARSGRNLDLQIKALNAAQLLVDARGGAGAPGFVGLDGANGQEPGCTWGQAGRGADGSDGSNGQPGAPGALVKLAVPHDFPADRIKVQVAGGAGGLAGPGGKPGAGGKAKGCLIYKADGGKSGKPGVDGQPGPEGAAGSVTVQRM
;
A
#
# COMPACT_ATOMS: atom_id res chain seq x y z
N MET A 1 -10.85 -68.21 29.24
CA MET A 1 -11.16 -67.93 27.81
C MET A 1 -12.45 -67.11 27.79
N ARG A 2 -12.60 -65.91 27.23
CA ARG A 2 -11.84 -65.12 26.26
C ARG A 2 -12.02 -63.63 26.58
N LYS A 3 -10.93 -62.89 26.40
CA LYS A 3 -10.75 -61.44 26.54
C LYS A 3 -11.61 -60.71 25.50
N LEU A 4 -12.47 -59.78 25.92
CA LEU A 4 -12.90 -58.66 25.07
C LEU A 4 -12.10 -57.43 25.51
N CYS A 5 -10.94 -57.24 24.88
CA CYS A 5 -10.17 -56.03 25.03
C CYS A 5 -10.89 -54.87 24.32
N LEU A 6 -11.27 -53.86 25.11
CA LEU A 6 -11.55 -52.51 24.67
C LEU A 6 -10.32 -51.95 23.93
N LEU A 7 -10.44 -51.76 22.62
CA LEU A 7 -9.49 -51.01 21.80
C LEU A 7 -10.23 -49.78 21.26
N ALA A 8 -10.44 -48.80 22.15
CA ALA A 8 -10.74 -47.43 21.75
C ALA A 8 -9.40 -46.79 21.34
N VAL A 9 -9.07 -46.90 20.05
CA VAL A 9 -7.98 -46.14 19.45
C VAL A 9 -8.39 -44.67 19.49
N LEU A 10 -7.78 -43.93 20.42
CA LEU A 10 -7.73 -42.48 20.43
C LEU A 10 -7.02 -42.03 19.14
N ILE A 11 -7.81 -41.75 18.10
CA ILE A 11 -7.36 -40.94 16.96
C ILE A 11 -7.32 -39.51 17.49
N SER A 12 -6.25 -39.16 18.19
CA SER A 12 -5.90 -37.77 18.42
C SER A 12 -5.55 -37.20 17.04
N PRO A 13 -6.27 -36.20 16.50
CA PRO A 13 -5.72 -35.42 15.41
C PRO A 13 -4.47 -34.77 15.99
N LEU A 14 -3.31 -35.22 15.53
CA LEU A 14 -2.03 -34.58 15.81
C LEU A 14 -2.21 -33.10 15.49
N ALA A 15 -2.20 -32.27 16.52
CA ALA A 15 -2.00 -30.85 16.38
C ALA A 15 -0.67 -30.71 15.67
N SER A 16 -0.69 -30.50 14.35
CA SER A 16 0.51 -30.16 13.60
C SER A 16 1.05 -28.88 14.21
N ALA A 17 2.11 -29.01 15.00
CA ALA A 17 3.01 -27.93 15.37
C ALA A 17 3.53 -27.30 14.07
N GLN A 18 2.83 -26.27 13.58
CA GLN A 18 3.23 -25.58 12.37
C GLN A 18 4.38 -24.64 12.74
N VAL A 19 5.59 -25.16 12.53
CA VAL A 19 6.82 -24.35 12.48
C VAL A 19 6.89 -23.74 11.09
N VAL A 20 6.90 -22.42 11.03
CA VAL A 20 7.05 -21.67 9.78
C VAL A 20 8.41 -20.97 9.83
N SER A 21 9.25 -21.24 8.84
CA SER A 21 10.54 -20.58 8.69
C SER A 21 10.63 -19.91 7.33
N VAL A 22 11.08 -18.66 7.29
CA VAL A 22 11.34 -17.89 6.08
C VAL A 22 12.85 -17.73 5.93
N GLU A 23 13.37 -18.21 4.81
CA GLU A 23 14.81 -18.16 4.51
C GLU A 23 15.34 -16.72 4.35
N PRO A 24 16.65 -16.49 4.53
CA PRO A 24 17.25 -15.17 4.37
C PRO A 24 17.01 -14.60 2.97
N ASN A 25 16.73 -13.29 2.88
CA ASN A 25 16.45 -12.60 1.61
C ASN A 25 15.31 -13.22 0.78
N SER A 26 14.43 -13.99 1.41
CA SER A 26 13.32 -14.67 0.73
C SER A 26 11.97 -14.09 1.13
N LEU A 27 10.94 -14.42 0.35
CA LEU A 27 9.56 -14.10 0.65
C LEU A 27 8.74 -15.39 0.80
N MET A 28 8.03 -15.52 1.91
CA MET A 28 7.08 -16.60 2.13
C MET A 28 5.70 -16.02 2.38
N ARG A 29 4.67 -16.61 1.79
CA ARG A 29 3.27 -16.25 2.02
C ARG A 29 2.59 -17.32 2.88
N LEU A 30 1.91 -16.89 3.94
CA LEU A 30 1.09 -17.80 4.74
C LEU A 30 -0.07 -18.38 3.90
N PRO A 31 -0.53 -19.60 4.23
CA PRO A 31 -1.69 -20.20 3.58
C PRO A 31 -2.91 -19.27 3.61
N ASN A 32 -3.65 -19.22 2.52
CA ASN A 32 -4.88 -18.43 2.39
C ASN A 32 -6.15 -19.31 2.51
N THR A 33 -6.03 -20.53 3.03
CA THR A 33 -7.14 -21.48 3.13
C THR A 33 -7.95 -21.33 4.42
N ALA A 34 -7.36 -20.77 5.47
CA ALA A 34 -8.00 -20.55 6.76
C ALA A 34 -7.96 -19.07 7.16
N SER A 35 -8.97 -18.62 7.89
CA SER A 35 -9.01 -17.27 8.47
C SER A 35 -8.24 -17.16 9.78
N THR A 36 -8.03 -18.29 10.46
CA THR A 36 -7.29 -18.37 11.72
C THR A 36 -6.10 -19.30 11.57
N LEU A 37 -4.94 -18.89 12.08
CA LEU A 37 -3.70 -19.66 12.05
C LEU A 37 -3.12 -19.76 13.46
N GLN A 38 -2.67 -20.96 13.81
CA GLN A 38 -2.02 -21.28 15.09
C GLN A 38 -0.64 -21.83 14.77
N LEU A 39 0.40 -21.08 15.12
CA LEU A 39 1.80 -21.41 14.87
C LEU A 39 2.50 -21.62 16.21
N GLU A 40 3.24 -22.71 16.34
CA GLU A 40 4.07 -22.90 17.53
C GLU A 40 5.28 -21.97 17.46
N ARG A 41 5.93 -21.94 16.30
CA ARG A 41 7.11 -21.12 16.05
C ARG A 41 7.05 -20.49 14.66
N LEU A 42 7.31 -19.19 14.60
CA LEU A 42 7.46 -18.42 13.38
C LEU A 42 8.83 -17.74 13.38
N GLU A 43 9.66 -18.15 12.44
CA GLU A 43 11.01 -17.63 12.25
C GLU A 43 11.08 -16.92 10.89
N VAL A 44 11.48 -15.66 10.91
CA VAL A 44 11.78 -14.91 9.69
C VAL A 44 13.24 -14.52 9.76
N ALA A 45 14.08 -15.17 8.95
CA ALA A 45 15.51 -14.92 8.95
C ALA A 45 15.86 -13.51 8.45
N ASP A 46 17.13 -13.14 8.55
CA ASP A 46 17.65 -11.84 8.15
C ASP A 46 17.20 -11.45 6.73
N TYR A 47 16.68 -10.23 6.59
CA TYR A 47 16.13 -9.67 5.35
C TYR A 47 14.96 -10.48 4.74
N GLY A 48 14.44 -11.47 5.46
CA GLY A 48 13.28 -12.26 5.05
C GLY A 48 11.98 -11.48 5.17
N THR A 49 10.99 -11.86 4.37
CA THR A 49 9.64 -11.26 4.42
C THR A 49 8.57 -12.35 4.51
N LEU A 50 7.79 -12.33 5.59
CA LEU A 50 6.57 -13.12 5.72
C LEU A 50 5.37 -12.29 5.28
N LEU A 51 4.54 -12.83 4.38
CA LEU A 51 3.32 -12.18 3.91
C LEU A 51 2.07 -12.83 4.51
N ILE A 52 1.27 -12.04 5.24
CA ILE A 52 -0.03 -12.44 5.80
C ILE A 52 -1.16 -11.99 4.86
N PRO A 53 -1.90 -12.93 4.24
CA PRO A 53 -3.01 -12.61 3.33
C PRO A 53 -4.16 -11.85 3.99
N SER A 54 -4.96 -11.15 3.18
CA SER A 54 -6.10 -10.35 3.64
C SER A 54 -7.24 -11.16 4.24
N ASN A 55 -7.35 -12.45 3.89
CA ASN A 55 -8.39 -13.35 4.40
C ASN A 55 -8.05 -13.97 5.76
N VAL A 56 -6.79 -13.88 6.20
CA VAL A 56 -6.39 -14.27 7.54
C VAL A 56 -6.73 -13.13 8.48
N THR A 57 -7.59 -13.38 9.47
CA THR A 57 -8.09 -12.41 10.46
C THR A 57 -7.49 -12.63 11.84
N GLU A 58 -6.96 -13.82 12.12
CA GLU A 58 -6.24 -14.10 13.38
C GLU A 58 -5.01 -14.97 13.13
N VAL A 59 -3.87 -14.56 13.69
CA VAL A 59 -2.65 -15.37 13.76
C VAL A 59 -2.21 -15.39 15.21
N THR A 60 -2.10 -16.59 15.77
CA THR A 60 -1.52 -16.81 17.09
C THR A 60 -0.19 -17.54 16.94
N VAL A 61 0.85 -17.03 17.59
CA VAL A 61 2.22 -17.54 17.52
C VAL A 61 2.72 -17.79 18.94
N GLY A 62 3.27 -18.97 19.19
CA GLY A 62 4.02 -19.25 20.42
C GLY A 62 5.30 -18.42 20.46
N GLU A 63 6.25 -18.75 19.60
CA GLU A 63 7.55 -18.10 19.50
C GLU A 63 7.70 -17.38 18.16
N LEU A 64 7.91 -16.07 18.20
CA LEU A 64 8.20 -15.23 17.03
C LEU A 64 9.66 -14.79 17.06
N HIS A 65 10.42 -15.13 16.03
CA HIS A 65 11.77 -14.60 15.81
C HIS A 65 11.80 -13.78 14.52
N LEU A 66 12.17 -12.51 14.62
CA LEU A 66 12.48 -11.67 13.47
C LEU A 66 13.98 -11.37 13.45
N GLY A 67 14.66 -11.81 12.39
CA GLY A 67 16.04 -11.48 12.09
C GLY A 67 16.23 -10.00 11.74
N ARG A 68 17.47 -9.61 11.45
CA ARG A 68 17.80 -8.21 11.11
C ARG A 68 17.07 -7.80 9.85
N GLU A 69 16.45 -6.62 9.86
CA GLU A 69 15.67 -6.09 8.73
C GLU A 69 14.56 -7.03 8.23
N ALA A 70 14.16 -8.03 9.02
CA ALA A 70 13.11 -8.98 8.68
C ALA A 70 11.73 -8.34 8.79
N ARG A 71 10.79 -8.77 7.95
CA ARG A 71 9.50 -8.10 7.79
C ARG A 71 8.33 -9.07 7.89
N ILE A 72 7.29 -8.67 8.63
CA ILE A 72 5.95 -9.24 8.50
C ILE A 72 5.10 -8.25 7.71
N ALA A 73 4.78 -8.59 6.47
CA ALA A 73 3.94 -7.80 5.57
C ALA A 73 2.49 -8.30 5.60
N ILE A 74 1.59 -7.49 6.15
CA ILE A 74 0.16 -7.76 6.22
C ILE A 74 -0.51 -7.10 5.02
N VAL A 75 -1.18 -7.91 4.20
CA VAL A 75 -1.91 -7.42 3.03
C VAL A 75 -3.12 -6.58 3.45
N PRO A 76 -3.39 -5.44 2.79
CA PRO A 76 -4.59 -4.63 3.03
C PRO A 76 -5.89 -5.45 2.95
N GLY A 77 -6.77 -5.25 3.92
CA GLY A 77 -8.05 -5.95 4.03
C GLY A 77 -9.05 -5.16 4.87
N GLU A 78 -10.34 -5.41 4.63
CA GLU A 78 -11.44 -4.72 5.33
C GLU A 78 -11.55 -5.18 6.80
N GLN A 79 -11.32 -6.47 7.04
CA GLN A 79 -11.34 -7.04 8.37
C GLN A 79 -10.03 -6.75 9.10
N ALA A 80 -10.11 -6.37 10.37
CA ALA A 80 -8.94 -6.25 11.23
C ALA A 80 -8.17 -7.58 11.31
N LEU A 81 -6.87 -7.49 11.57
CA LEU A 81 -6.02 -8.64 11.89
C LEU A 81 -5.71 -8.63 13.39
N ALA A 82 -5.97 -9.75 14.06
CA ALA A 82 -5.43 -10.01 15.39
C ALA A 82 -4.13 -10.82 15.26
N LEU A 83 -3.01 -10.27 15.74
CA LEU A 83 -1.72 -10.98 15.83
C LEU A 83 -1.37 -11.14 17.30
N LYS A 84 -1.47 -12.37 17.81
CA LYS A 84 -1.21 -12.71 19.22
C LYS A 84 0.11 -13.49 19.29
N VAL A 85 1.06 -13.00 20.06
CA VAL A 85 2.40 -13.58 20.18
C VAL A 85 2.71 -13.84 21.65
N HIS A 86 3.08 -15.07 21.98
CA HIS A 86 3.44 -15.42 23.35
C HIS A 86 4.84 -14.92 23.71
N ARG A 87 5.83 -15.16 22.85
CA ARG A 87 7.20 -14.65 23.00
C ARG A 87 7.71 -14.12 21.66
N ALA A 88 8.28 -12.92 21.68
CA ALA A 88 8.85 -12.29 20.50
C ALA A 88 10.30 -11.87 20.77
N ASP A 89 11.20 -12.29 19.89
CA ASP A 89 12.60 -11.87 19.84
C ASP A 89 12.80 -11.12 18.51
N LEU A 90 12.93 -9.79 18.56
CA LEU A 90 12.98 -8.91 17.39
C LEU A 90 14.36 -8.26 17.27
N SER A 91 15.05 -8.58 16.17
CA SER A 91 16.36 -8.00 15.85
C SER A 91 16.24 -6.58 15.31
N GLU A 92 17.37 -5.88 15.22
CA GLU A 92 17.44 -4.52 14.69
C GLU A 92 16.85 -4.40 13.28
N GLY A 93 16.12 -3.31 13.03
CA GLY A 93 15.49 -3.02 11.73
C GLY A 93 14.26 -3.86 11.41
N SER A 94 13.93 -4.88 12.23
CA SER A 94 12.74 -5.71 11.98
C SER A 94 11.44 -4.91 12.08
N GLN A 95 10.45 -5.27 11.25
CA GLN A 95 9.24 -4.48 11.09
C GLN A 95 7.98 -5.32 10.87
N ILE A 96 6.88 -4.89 11.47
CA ILE A 96 5.53 -5.37 11.17
C ILE A 96 4.80 -4.28 10.37
N THR A 97 4.43 -4.54 9.13
CA THR A 97 3.78 -3.57 8.24
C THR A 97 2.37 -4.00 7.89
N ALA A 98 1.39 -3.19 8.26
CA ALA A 98 -0.01 -3.27 7.85
C ALA A 98 -0.42 -2.11 6.93
N ARG A 99 0.55 -1.56 6.19
CA ARG A 99 0.35 -0.45 5.26
C ARG A 99 -0.72 -0.71 4.22
N GLY A 100 -1.43 0.35 3.86
CA GLY A 100 -2.36 0.40 2.75
C GLY A 100 -1.68 0.27 1.39
N ALA A 101 -2.48 -0.06 0.38
CA ALA A 101 -2.01 -0.12 -1.01
C ALA A 101 -2.17 1.24 -1.70
N PRO A 102 -1.16 1.72 -2.45
CA PRO A 102 -1.29 2.94 -3.23
C PRO A 102 -2.37 2.78 -4.30
N GLY A 103 -3.03 3.90 -4.63
CA GLY A 103 -3.98 3.98 -5.71
C GLY A 103 -3.30 3.87 -7.07
N THR A 104 -4.07 3.43 -8.05
CA THR A 104 -3.74 3.48 -9.48
C THR A 104 -4.84 4.24 -10.20
N TYR A 105 -4.66 4.53 -11.50
CA TYR A 105 -5.70 5.12 -12.33
C TYR A 105 -7.02 4.31 -12.36
N GLN A 106 -6.97 3.02 -12.02
CA GLN A 106 -8.11 2.11 -12.05
C GLN A 106 -8.67 1.79 -10.66
N LYS A 107 -7.87 1.97 -9.59
CA LYS A 107 -8.22 1.55 -8.23
C LYS A 107 -7.85 2.64 -7.24
N ALA A 108 -8.79 3.02 -6.40
CA ALA A 108 -8.52 3.94 -5.30
C ALA A 108 -7.46 3.37 -4.36
N ALA A 109 -6.76 4.26 -3.65
CA ALA A 109 -5.86 3.88 -2.59
C ALA A 109 -6.62 3.11 -1.49
N ARG A 110 -5.96 2.12 -0.88
CA ARG A 110 -6.51 1.34 0.22
C ARG A 110 -5.93 1.80 1.55
N SER A 111 -6.76 1.76 2.58
CA SER A 111 -6.34 2.10 3.94
C SER A 111 -5.31 1.12 4.49
N GLY A 112 -4.58 1.55 5.50
CA GLY A 112 -3.88 0.62 6.37
C GLY A 112 -4.86 -0.38 6.98
N ARG A 113 -4.43 -1.63 7.17
CA ARG A 113 -5.27 -2.66 7.79
C ARG A 113 -5.22 -2.51 9.31
N ASN A 114 -6.39 -2.41 9.94
CA ASN A 114 -6.49 -2.36 11.40
C ASN A 114 -5.80 -3.58 12.03
N LEU A 115 -5.01 -3.33 13.08
CA LEU A 115 -4.14 -4.32 13.67
C LEU A 115 -4.32 -4.33 15.19
N ASP A 116 -4.75 -5.47 15.71
CA ASP A 116 -4.74 -5.77 17.14
C ASP A 116 -3.52 -6.67 17.41
N LEU A 117 -2.41 -6.06 17.84
CA LEU A 117 -1.14 -6.74 18.12
C LEU A 117 -0.97 -6.94 19.63
N GLN A 118 -0.86 -8.19 20.06
CA GLN A 118 -0.60 -8.57 21.45
C GLN A 118 0.70 -9.36 21.55
N ILE A 119 1.63 -8.90 22.38
CA ILE A 119 2.90 -9.58 22.65
C ILE A 119 3.04 -9.75 24.17
N LYS A 120 3.10 -11.01 24.66
CA LYS A 120 3.17 -11.29 26.10
C LYS A 120 4.58 -11.21 26.69
N ALA A 121 5.59 -11.58 25.91
CA ALA A 121 7.01 -11.41 26.27
C ALA A 121 7.75 -10.86 25.05
N LEU A 122 8.46 -9.74 25.22
CA LEU A 122 9.09 -9.01 24.12
C LEU A 122 10.54 -8.69 24.45
N ASN A 123 11.45 -9.25 23.66
CA ASN A 123 12.86 -8.90 23.65
C ASN A 123 13.19 -8.22 22.32
N ALA A 124 13.46 -6.92 22.36
CA ALA A 124 13.75 -6.13 21.18
C ALA A 124 14.54 -4.87 21.52
N ALA A 125 15.42 -4.46 20.61
CA ALA A 125 15.99 -3.11 20.64
C ALA A 125 14.92 -2.05 20.33
N GLN A 126 14.02 -2.36 19.40
CA GLN A 126 12.92 -1.50 18.99
C GLN A 126 11.75 -2.35 18.46
N LEU A 127 10.51 -1.92 18.73
CA LEU A 127 9.32 -2.46 18.09
C LEU A 127 8.84 -1.46 17.04
N LEU A 128 8.92 -1.83 15.75
CA LEU A 128 8.48 -0.99 14.64
C LEU A 128 7.21 -1.55 13.99
N VAL A 129 6.14 -0.75 14.02
CA VAL A 129 4.88 -1.04 13.34
C VAL A 129 4.56 0.08 12.35
N ASP A 130 4.35 -0.27 11.08
CA ASP A 130 3.94 0.69 10.04
C ASP A 130 2.58 0.30 9.47
N ALA A 131 1.57 1.10 9.77
CA ALA A 131 0.20 0.90 9.36
C ALA A 131 -0.36 2.15 8.68
N ARG A 132 0.49 2.86 7.92
CA ARG A 132 0.10 4.06 7.15
C ARG A 132 -0.87 3.73 6.02
N GLY A 133 -1.66 4.73 5.63
CA GLY A 133 -2.55 4.66 4.47
C GLY A 133 -1.80 4.62 3.13
N GLY A 134 -2.43 4.07 2.10
CA GLY A 134 -1.91 4.10 0.74
C GLY A 134 -2.00 5.50 0.11
N ALA A 135 -1.00 5.88 -0.68
CA ALA A 135 -0.99 7.15 -1.40
C ALA A 135 -2.04 7.18 -2.53
N GLY A 136 -2.66 8.33 -2.76
CA GLY A 136 -3.61 8.56 -3.84
C GLY A 136 -2.96 8.43 -5.23
N ALA A 137 -3.75 8.00 -6.22
CA ALA A 137 -3.29 7.95 -7.60
C ALA A 137 -3.10 9.36 -8.17
N PRO A 138 -2.10 9.59 -9.05
CA PRO A 138 -1.95 10.88 -9.73
C PRO A 138 -3.12 11.16 -10.67
N GLY A 139 -3.32 12.44 -10.98
CA GLY A 139 -4.25 12.89 -12.00
C GLY A 139 -3.80 12.51 -13.42
N PHE A 140 -4.73 12.55 -14.35
CA PHE A 140 -4.47 12.35 -15.77
C PHE A 140 -3.90 13.62 -16.41
N VAL A 141 -2.94 13.43 -17.31
CA VAL A 141 -2.45 14.51 -18.16
C VAL A 141 -3.55 14.95 -19.14
N GLY A 142 -3.69 16.25 -19.30
CA GLY A 142 -4.55 16.85 -20.30
C GLY A 142 -4.05 16.56 -21.71
N LEU A 143 -4.96 16.37 -22.66
CA LEU A 143 -4.61 16.11 -24.05
C LEU A 143 -4.07 17.38 -24.71
N ASP A 144 -2.98 17.24 -25.45
CA ASP A 144 -2.42 18.34 -26.25
C ASP A 144 -3.39 18.73 -27.37
N GLY A 145 -3.48 20.05 -27.61
CA GLY A 145 -4.30 20.60 -28.69
C GLY A 145 -3.73 20.25 -30.07
N ALA A 146 -4.61 19.88 -30.99
CA ALA A 146 -4.25 19.64 -32.38
C ALA A 146 -3.77 20.93 -33.08
N ASN A 147 -2.79 20.80 -33.97
CA ASN A 147 -2.30 21.93 -34.76
C ASN A 147 -3.33 22.36 -35.81
N GLY A 148 -3.38 23.68 -36.06
CA GLY A 148 -4.19 24.26 -37.11
C GLY A 148 -3.65 23.95 -38.50
N GLN A 149 -4.55 23.84 -39.47
CA GLN A 149 -4.19 23.57 -40.86
C GLN A 149 -3.44 24.76 -41.49
N GLU A 150 -2.39 24.48 -42.27
CA GLU A 150 -1.70 25.53 -43.04
C GLU A 150 -2.58 26.10 -44.18
N PRO A 151 -2.45 27.39 -44.52
CA PRO A 151 -3.22 28.00 -45.60
C PRO A 151 -2.77 27.51 -46.98
N GLY A 152 -3.75 27.30 -47.87
CA GLY A 152 -3.51 27.04 -49.29
C GLY A 152 -3.28 28.32 -50.11
N CYS A 153 -2.52 28.23 -51.21
CA CYS A 153 -2.23 29.39 -52.08
C CYS A 153 -3.36 29.74 -53.07
N THR A 154 -4.46 29.00 -53.07
CA THR A 154 -5.63 29.21 -53.92
C THR A 154 -6.79 29.88 -53.17
N TRP A 155 -6.49 30.76 -52.20
CA TRP A 155 -7.43 31.42 -51.25
C TRP A 155 -7.76 30.59 -49.98
N GLY A 156 -6.75 30.09 -49.27
CA GLY A 156 -6.92 29.44 -47.97
C GLY A 156 -6.56 30.34 -46.78
N GLN A 157 -7.35 30.29 -45.71
CA GLN A 157 -6.97 30.85 -44.40
C GLN A 157 -6.32 29.76 -43.55
N ALA A 158 -5.35 30.15 -42.72
CA ALA A 158 -4.72 29.23 -41.78
C ALA A 158 -5.72 28.86 -40.67
N GLY A 159 -5.82 27.58 -40.36
CA GLY A 159 -6.60 27.08 -39.24
C GLY A 159 -6.01 27.52 -37.90
N ARG A 160 -6.88 27.77 -36.92
CA ARG A 160 -6.49 27.97 -35.53
C ARG A 160 -6.02 26.63 -34.94
N GLY A 161 -5.00 26.66 -34.08
CA GLY A 161 -4.66 25.53 -33.23
C GLY A 161 -5.76 25.28 -32.18
N ALA A 162 -6.03 24.01 -31.88
CA ALA A 162 -6.95 23.64 -30.82
C ALA A 162 -6.34 23.90 -29.44
N ASP A 163 -7.20 24.11 -28.45
CA ASP A 163 -6.78 24.27 -27.06
C ASP A 163 -6.35 22.91 -26.49
N GLY A 164 -5.37 22.94 -25.59
CA GLY A 164 -5.07 21.78 -24.75
C GLY A 164 -6.21 21.54 -23.75
N SER A 165 -6.45 20.29 -23.41
CA SER A 165 -7.40 19.94 -22.35
C SER A 165 -6.77 20.14 -20.98
N ASP A 166 -7.58 20.42 -19.96
CA ASP A 166 -7.11 20.51 -18.58
C ASP A 166 -6.63 19.14 -18.07
N GLY A 167 -5.68 19.17 -17.13
CA GLY A 167 -5.29 17.99 -16.37
C GLY A 167 -6.31 17.66 -15.29
N SER A 168 -6.41 16.39 -14.89
CA SER A 168 -7.32 16.01 -13.81
C SER A 168 -6.66 16.22 -12.43
N ASN A 169 -7.49 16.35 -11.40
CA ASN A 169 -7.01 16.35 -10.03
C ASN A 169 -6.40 14.99 -9.66
N GLY A 170 -5.46 15.01 -8.71
CA GLY A 170 -4.99 13.81 -8.03
C GLY A 170 -6.08 13.20 -7.14
N GLN A 171 -6.02 11.88 -6.95
CA GLN A 171 -6.96 11.17 -6.09
C GLN A 171 -6.59 11.34 -4.61
N PRO A 172 -7.57 11.27 -3.69
CA PRO A 172 -7.29 11.33 -2.25
C PRO A 172 -6.40 10.16 -1.79
N GLY A 173 -5.57 10.44 -0.78
CA GLY A 173 -4.87 9.40 -0.03
C GLY A 173 -5.82 8.61 0.87
N ALA A 174 -5.49 7.36 1.15
CA ALA A 174 -6.31 6.51 2.01
C ALA A 174 -5.98 6.73 3.50
N PRO A 175 -6.91 6.45 4.43
CA PRO A 175 -6.66 6.64 5.85
C PRO A 175 -5.62 5.64 6.40
N GLY A 176 -4.93 6.06 7.46
CA GLY A 176 -4.09 5.16 8.27
C GLY A 176 -4.93 4.17 9.09
N ALA A 177 -4.28 3.12 9.60
CA ALA A 177 -4.95 2.09 10.38
C ALA A 177 -5.20 2.50 11.84
N LEU A 178 -6.17 1.85 12.47
CA LEU A 178 -6.31 1.80 13.91
C LEU A 178 -5.45 0.64 14.44
N VAL A 179 -4.48 0.95 15.30
CA VAL A 179 -3.56 -0.03 15.89
C VAL A 179 -3.80 -0.14 17.39
N LYS A 180 -4.20 -1.31 17.87
CA LYS A 180 -4.19 -1.63 19.31
C LYS A 180 -2.96 -2.47 19.59
N LEU A 181 -2.10 -1.98 20.47
CA LEU A 181 -0.84 -2.60 20.81
C LEU A 181 -0.84 -2.97 22.30
N ALA A 182 -0.89 -4.26 22.60
CA ALA A 182 -0.72 -4.78 23.96
C ALA A 182 0.69 -5.37 24.09
N VAL A 183 1.52 -4.75 24.93
CA VAL A 183 2.93 -5.13 25.15
C VAL A 183 3.21 -5.31 26.65
N PRO A 184 4.31 -5.99 27.01
CA PRO A 184 4.68 -6.17 28.42
C PRO A 184 4.88 -4.83 29.14
N HIS A 185 4.57 -4.81 30.44
CA HIS A 185 4.73 -3.62 31.27
C HIS A 185 6.16 -3.08 31.31
N ASP A 186 7.16 -3.96 31.29
CA ASP A 186 8.59 -3.66 31.38
C ASP A 186 9.24 -3.20 30.06
N PHE A 187 8.55 -3.32 28.92
CA PHE A 187 9.11 -2.90 27.64
C PHE A 187 9.21 -1.36 27.54
N PRO A 188 10.37 -0.75 27.28
CA PRO A 188 10.50 0.71 27.27
C PRO A 188 9.64 1.40 26.21
N ALA A 189 8.91 2.46 26.60
CA ALA A 189 7.95 3.15 25.72
C ALA A 189 8.62 3.88 24.54
N ASP A 190 9.83 4.41 24.77
CA ASP A 190 10.66 5.09 23.78
C ASP A 190 11.10 4.17 22.62
N ARG A 191 11.14 2.85 22.87
CA ARG A 191 11.44 1.79 21.90
C ARG A 191 10.24 1.35 21.08
N ILE A 192 9.03 1.86 21.36
CA ILE A 192 7.83 1.58 20.57
C ILE A 192 7.69 2.65 19.50
N LYS A 193 7.80 2.26 18.23
CA LYS A 193 7.62 3.16 17.07
C LYS A 193 6.44 2.66 16.23
N VAL A 194 5.35 3.42 16.24
CA VAL A 194 4.13 3.09 15.49
C VAL A 194 3.81 4.23 14.53
N GLN A 195 3.73 3.93 13.24
CA GLN A 195 3.38 4.89 12.19
C GLN A 195 1.97 4.61 11.67
N VAL A 196 1.05 5.55 11.86
CA VAL A 196 -0.36 5.45 11.45
C VAL A 196 -0.83 6.66 10.63
N ALA A 197 0.09 7.40 10.02
CA ALA A 197 -0.26 8.52 9.16
C ALA A 197 -1.18 8.09 8.00
N GLY A 198 -2.02 9.01 7.53
CA GLY A 198 -2.75 8.83 6.28
C GLY A 198 -1.80 8.77 5.09
N GLY A 199 -2.29 8.23 3.98
CA GLY A 199 -1.56 8.25 2.72
C GLY A 199 -1.50 9.67 2.15
N ALA A 200 -0.40 10.00 1.47
CA ALA A 200 -0.30 11.25 0.73
C ALA A 200 -1.38 11.33 -0.36
N GLY A 201 -1.83 12.53 -0.68
CA GLY A 201 -2.68 12.77 -1.84
C GLY A 201 -1.93 12.53 -3.15
N GLY A 202 -2.67 12.18 -4.21
CA GLY A 202 -2.12 12.02 -5.54
C GLY A 202 -1.63 13.35 -6.14
N LEU A 203 -0.60 13.29 -6.97
CA LEU A 203 -0.12 14.47 -7.69
C LEU A 203 -1.18 14.98 -8.69
N ALA A 204 -1.19 16.29 -8.93
CA ALA A 204 -2.00 16.89 -9.98
C ALA A 204 -1.60 16.37 -11.37
N GLY A 205 -2.58 16.18 -12.24
CA GLY A 205 -2.35 15.94 -13.66
C GLY A 205 -1.98 17.27 -14.36
N PRO A 206 -0.91 17.31 -15.18
CA PRO A 206 -0.55 18.52 -15.90
C PRO A 206 -1.55 18.81 -17.03
N GLY A 207 -1.79 20.08 -17.32
CA GLY A 207 -2.59 20.54 -18.46
C GLY A 207 -1.92 20.24 -19.80
N GLY A 208 -2.73 19.99 -20.82
CA GLY A 208 -2.27 19.76 -22.19
C GLY A 208 -1.70 21.02 -22.81
N LYS A 209 -0.71 20.86 -23.69
CA LYS A 209 -0.11 21.97 -24.43
C LYS A 209 -1.08 22.52 -25.48
N PRO A 210 -0.99 23.82 -25.81
CA PRO A 210 -1.76 24.38 -26.90
C PRO A 210 -1.30 23.82 -28.24
N GLY A 211 -2.25 23.58 -29.15
CA GLY A 211 -1.94 23.34 -30.56
C GLY A 211 -1.38 24.59 -31.22
N ALA A 212 -0.37 24.45 -32.06
CA ALA A 212 0.14 25.55 -32.86
C ALA A 212 -0.90 25.98 -33.91
N GLY A 213 -0.99 27.28 -34.20
CA GLY A 213 -1.76 27.74 -35.35
C GLY A 213 -1.09 27.33 -36.67
N GLY A 214 -1.89 27.26 -37.75
CA GLY A 214 -1.34 26.98 -39.09
C GLY A 214 -0.28 28.01 -39.47
N LYS A 215 0.86 27.57 -40.02
CA LYS A 215 1.97 28.46 -40.34
C LYS A 215 1.61 29.42 -41.46
N ALA A 216 2.08 30.67 -41.37
CA ALA A 216 1.94 31.63 -42.46
C ALA A 216 2.65 31.13 -43.73
N LYS A 217 2.09 31.44 -44.90
CA LYS A 217 2.65 30.99 -46.19
C LYS A 217 2.75 32.15 -47.17
N GLY A 218 3.93 32.31 -47.77
CA GLY A 218 4.14 33.21 -48.89
C GLY A 218 3.66 32.56 -50.19
N CYS A 219 2.72 33.19 -50.88
CA CYS A 219 2.23 32.78 -52.19
C CYS A 219 2.69 33.81 -53.26
N LEU A 220 2.61 33.43 -54.54
CA LEU A 220 3.23 34.18 -55.65
C LEU A 220 2.77 35.66 -55.73
N ILE A 221 1.50 35.93 -55.42
CA ILE A 221 0.88 37.26 -55.52
C ILE A 221 0.36 37.81 -54.18
N TYR A 222 0.49 37.06 -53.08
CA TYR A 222 0.03 37.47 -51.75
C TYR A 222 0.68 36.63 -50.63
N LYS A 223 0.52 37.03 -49.38
CA LYS A 223 0.86 36.20 -48.21
C LYS A 223 -0.42 35.82 -47.47
N ALA A 224 -0.49 34.56 -47.02
CA ALA A 224 -1.52 34.09 -46.13
C ALA A 224 -0.99 34.12 -44.70
N ASP A 225 -1.68 34.85 -43.82
CA ASP A 225 -1.33 34.95 -42.41
C ASP A 225 -1.47 33.61 -41.69
N GLY A 226 -0.68 33.44 -40.63
CA GLY A 226 -0.74 32.26 -39.79
C GLY A 226 -1.97 32.25 -38.88
N GLY A 227 -2.41 31.05 -38.52
CA GLY A 227 -3.49 30.85 -37.55
C GLY A 227 -3.00 31.18 -36.14
N LYS A 228 -3.91 31.53 -35.25
CA LYS A 228 -3.60 31.67 -33.82
C LYS A 228 -3.40 30.29 -33.19
N SER A 229 -2.48 30.17 -32.26
CA SER A 229 -2.36 28.97 -31.42
C SER A 229 -3.57 28.81 -30.50
N GLY A 230 -3.75 27.59 -30.02
CA GLY A 230 -4.64 27.30 -28.90
C GLY A 230 -4.14 27.91 -27.59
N LYS A 231 -4.91 27.68 -26.54
CA LYS A 231 -4.57 27.95 -25.15
C LYS A 231 -4.09 26.66 -24.48
N PRO A 232 -3.13 26.73 -23.54
CA PRO A 232 -2.79 25.59 -22.70
C PRO A 232 -3.99 25.21 -21.83
N GLY A 233 -4.11 23.93 -21.51
CA GLY A 233 -4.96 23.48 -20.42
C GLY A 233 -4.38 23.89 -19.07
N VAL A 234 -5.24 23.92 -18.06
CA VAL A 234 -4.87 24.20 -16.67
C VAL A 234 -4.45 22.89 -15.98
N ASP A 235 -3.46 22.96 -15.10
CA ASP A 235 -3.08 21.83 -14.25
C ASP A 235 -4.22 21.51 -13.26
N GLY A 236 -4.38 20.22 -12.96
CA GLY A 236 -5.25 19.79 -11.89
C GLY A 236 -4.77 20.24 -10.51
N GLN A 237 -5.52 19.88 -9.48
CA GLN A 237 -5.13 20.07 -8.08
C GLN A 237 -4.59 18.78 -7.48
N PRO A 238 -3.63 18.85 -6.53
CA PRO A 238 -3.24 17.70 -5.74
C PRO A 238 -4.43 17.11 -4.99
N GLY A 239 -4.44 15.79 -4.83
CA GLY A 239 -5.41 15.12 -3.98
C GLY A 239 -5.22 15.51 -2.51
N PRO A 240 -6.27 15.47 -1.69
CA PRO A 240 -6.11 15.66 -0.26
C PRO A 240 -5.40 14.45 0.37
N GLU A 241 -4.69 14.69 1.47
CA GLU A 241 -4.11 13.61 2.28
C GLU A 241 -5.19 12.79 2.98
N GLY A 242 -4.90 11.52 3.21
CA GLY A 242 -5.77 10.64 3.98
C GLY A 242 -5.79 11.03 5.46
N ALA A 243 -6.89 10.71 6.15
CA ALA A 243 -6.96 10.89 7.59
C ALA A 243 -5.90 10.03 8.32
N ALA A 244 -5.29 10.60 9.35
CA ALA A 244 -4.43 9.82 10.24
C ALA A 244 -5.25 8.75 10.97
N GLY A 245 -4.65 7.57 11.12
CA GLY A 245 -5.14 6.54 12.02
C GLY A 245 -4.81 6.87 13.47
N SER A 246 -4.94 5.87 14.34
CA SER A 246 -4.65 6.04 15.76
C SER A 246 -3.94 4.83 16.33
N VAL A 247 -3.23 5.05 17.43
CA VAL A 247 -2.55 4.00 18.19
C VAL A 247 -3.02 4.03 19.63
N THR A 248 -3.45 2.87 20.13
CA THR A 248 -3.77 2.65 21.54
C THR A 248 -2.76 1.65 22.09
N VAL A 249 -1.97 2.06 23.08
CA VAL A 249 -0.99 1.17 23.73
C VAL A 249 -1.52 0.74 25.09
N GLN A 250 -1.62 -0.57 25.29
CA GLN A 250 -1.96 -1.21 26.56
C GLN A 250 -0.72 -1.92 27.12
N ARG A 251 -0.52 -1.78 28.43
CA ARG A 251 0.52 -2.49 29.18
C ARG A 251 -0.12 -3.68 29.89
N MET A 252 0.52 -4.85 29.82
CA MET A 252 0.08 -6.09 30.47
C MET A 252 1.09 -6.58 31.50
#